data_AF-A0A1S0THN6-F1
#
_entry.id   AF-A0A1S0THN6-F1
#
_cell.length_a   1.000
_cell.length_b   1.000
_cell.length_c   1.000
_cell.angle_alpha   90.00
_cell.angle_beta   90.00
_cell.angle_gamma   90.00
#
_symmetry.space_group_name_H-M   'P 1'
#
loop_
_entity.id
_entity.type
_entity.pdbx_description
1 polymer ?
#
loop_
_entity_poly.entity_id
_entity_poly.type
_entity_poly.pdbx_seq_one_letter_code
_entity_poly.pdbx_strand_id
1 'polypeptide(L)'
;MFEEIIKFAYKYKLSFLADEVYQDNIYEENRKFHSFKSVMKSMGEPYSQMELCSFHSCSKGYMGECGLRGGYVEVINVEQEVFNHLQKMTSAKLCSTILGQCAMDCVVKPPQPGEPSYEQWLQEKTAVLNSLQERARTIYNAYNSMDGIECNPVHGAMYAFPRIKMPQKAIDKAKSLNQEADFFYAMQLLENSGICVVPGSGFGQKPGTYHFRLIHSFMFYTFISYYFIFSFT
;
A
#
# COMPACT_ATOMS: atom_id res chain seq x y z
N MET A 1 8.59 -15.14 8.58
CA MET A 1 7.57 -14.07 8.77
C MET A 1 6.13 -14.55 8.58
N PHE A 2 5.66 -14.85 7.36
CA PHE A 2 4.23 -15.23 7.15
C PHE A 2 3.81 -16.46 7.98
N GLU A 3 4.62 -17.53 7.98
CA GLU A 3 4.33 -18.72 8.79
C GLU A 3 4.26 -18.42 10.30
N GLU A 4 5.08 -17.48 10.79
CA GLU A 4 5.09 -17.09 12.21
C GLU A 4 3.83 -16.29 12.56
N ILE A 5 3.37 -15.42 11.66
CA ILE A 5 2.09 -14.70 11.79
C ILE A 5 0.93 -15.71 11.79
N ILE A 6 0.95 -16.70 10.90
CA ILE A 6 -0.06 -17.77 10.84
C ILE A 6 -0.08 -18.60 12.13
N LYS A 7 1.09 -19.01 12.62
CA LYS A 7 1.22 -19.72 13.91
C LYS A 7 0.72 -18.88 15.09
N PHE A 8 1.00 -17.58 15.09
CA PHE A 8 0.50 -16.64 16.10
C PHE A 8 -1.03 -16.54 16.06
N ALA A 9 -1.61 -16.27 14.88
CA ALA A 9 -3.05 -16.16 14.72
C ALA A 9 -3.77 -17.46 15.10
N TYR A 10 -3.19 -18.61 14.75
CA TYR A 10 -3.71 -19.91 15.16
C TYR A 10 -3.75 -20.05 16.69
N LYS A 11 -2.63 -19.75 17.37
CA LYS A 11 -2.52 -19.82 18.83
C LYS A 11 -3.56 -18.95 19.54
N TYR A 12 -3.86 -17.78 19.00
CA TYR A 12 -4.78 -16.81 19.60
C TYR A 12 -6.19 -16.80 18.99
N LYS A 13 -6.50 -17.77 18.11
CA LYS A 13 -7.81 -17.91 17.45
C LYS A 13 -8.25 -16.62 16.72
N LEU A 14 -7.33 -16.05 15.94
CA LEU A 14 -7.56 -14.85 15.14
C LEU A 14 -7.86 -15.22 13.68
N SER A 15 -8.89 -14.59 13.11
CA SER A 15 -9.23 -14.68 11.69
C SER A 15 -8.35 -13.72 10.87
N PHE A 16 -8.07 -14.06 9.62
CA PHE A 16 -7.26 -13.22 8.74
C PHE A 16 -8.11 -12.32 7.83
N LEU A 17 -7.73 -11.04 7.76
CA LEU A 17 -8.12 -10.11 6.70
C LEU A 17 -6.85 -9.71 5.93
N ALA A 18 -6.57 -10.39 4.82
CA ALA A 18 -5.36 -10.21 4.03
C ALA A 18 -5.60 -9.17 2.91
N ASP A 19 -5.18 -7.93 3.14
CA ASP A 19 -5.22 -6.87 2.12
C ASP A 19 -4.03 -7.02 1.14
N GLU A 20 -4.30 -7.64 -0.01
CA GLU A 20 -3.31 -8.03 -1.02
C GLU A 20 -3.47 -7.21 -2.32
N VAL A 21 -4.01 -5.99 -2.23
CA VAL A 21 -4.28 -5.13 -3.40
C VAL A 21 -3.02 -4.71 -4.17
N TYR A 22 -1.83 -4.79 -3.56
CA TYR A 22 -0.56 -4.44 -4.18
C TYR A 22 0.26 -5.67 -4.65
N GLN A 23 -0.38 -6.85 -4.79
CA GLN A 23 0.31 -8.10 -5.10
C GLN A 23 1.18 -8.08 -6.37
N ASP A 24 0.82 -7.28 -7.38
CA ASP A 24 1.61 -7.12 -8.61
C ASP A 24 2.73 -6.06 -8.51
N ASN A 25 2.73 -5.21 -7.48
CA ASN A 25 3.73 -4.16 -7.30
C ASN A 25 4.85 -4.63 -6.38
N ILE A 26 5.74 -5.47 -6.91
CA ILE A 26 6.95 -5.93 -6.22
C ILE A 26 8.17 -5.45 -7.02
N TYR A 27 9.09 -4.75 -6.35
CA TYR A 27 10.20 -4.05 -6.99
C TYR A 27 11.56 -4.69 -6.73
N GLU A 28 11.67 -5.54 -5.71
CA GLU A 28 12.93 -6.20 -5.41
C GLU A 28 13.06 -7.51 -6.19
N GLU A 29 14.14 -7.65 -6.97
CA GLU A 29 14.36 -8.79 -7.87
C GLU A 29 14.29 -10.15 -7.14
N ASN A 30 14.73 -10.20 -5.88
CA ASN A 30 14.78 -11.42 -5.08
C ASN A 30 13.54 -11.63 -4.20
N ARG A 31 12.50 -10.80 -4.34
CA ARG A 31 11.24 -10.98 -3.61
C ARG A 31 10.11 -11.33 -4.56
N LYS A 32 9.23 -12.18 -4.06
CA LYS A 32 7.99 -12.54 -4.73
C LYS A 32 6.83 -12.29 -3.78
N PHE A 33 5.69 -11.96 -4.35
CA PHE A 33 4.45 -11.97 -3.60
C PHE A 33 4.08 -13.42 -3.27
N HIS A 34 3.67 -13.64 -2.01
CA HIS A 34 3.12 -14.89 -1.53
C HIS A 34 1.78 -14.56 -0.87
N SER A 35 0.68 -15.12 -1.39
CA SER A 35 -0.63 -14.89 -0.78
C SER A 35 -0.72 -15.63 0.55
N PHE A 36 -1.43 -15.06 1.52
CA PHE A 36 -1.72 -15.72 2.79
C PHE A 36 -2.35 -17.10 2.56
N LYS A 37 -3.27 -17.19 1.59
CA LYS A 37 -3.89 -18.46 1.18
C LYS A 37 -2.86 -19.49 0.73
N SER A 38 -1.92 -19.12 -0.13
CA SER A 38 -0.89 -20.06 -0.62
C SER A 38 -0.04 -20.61 0.53
N VAL A 39 0.39 -19.75 1.45
CA VAL A 39 1.23 -20.12 2.60
C VAL A 39 0.44 -20.97 3.59
N MET A 40 -0.80 -20.60 3.90
CA MET A 40 -1.68 -21.40 4.77
C MET A 40 -1.92 -22.80 4.19
N LYS A 41 -2.15 -22.91 2.87
CA LYS A 41 -2.33 -24.21 2.21
C LYS A 41 -1.05 -25.04 2.23
N SER A 42 0.12 -24.45 2.00
CA SER A 42 1.40 -25.18 2.04
C SER A 42 1.77 -25.66 3.44
N MET A 43 1.35 -24.94 4.49
CA MET A 43 1.59 -25.35 5.88
C MET A 43 0.73 -26.54 6.34
N GLY A 44 -0.33 -26.89 5.59
CA GLY A 44 -1.23 -28.00 5.95
C GLY A 44 -2.06 -27.76 7.22
N GLU A 45 -2.71 -28.80 7.71
CA GLU A 45 -3.49 -28.72 8.94
C GLU A 45 -2.59 -28.54 10.17
N PRO A 46 -3.01 -27.74 11.18
CA PRO A 46 -4.33 -27.10 11.30
C PRO A 46 -4.45 -25.74 10.59
N TYR A 47 -3.35 -25.21 10.03
CA TYR A 47 -3.28 -23.85 9.50
C TYR A 47 -4.11 -23.64 8.23
N SER A 48 -4.19 -24.65 7.36
CA SER A 48 -4.97 -24.62 6.11
C SER A 48 -6.49 -24.54 6.31
N GLN A 49 -6.97 -24.75 7.55
CA GLN A 49 -8.36 -24.68 7.98
C GLN A 49 -8.72 -23.37 8.70
N MET A 50 -7.76 -22.44 8.86
CA MET A 50 -8.06 -21.16 9.50
C MET A 50 -8.90 -20.26 8.59
N GLU A 51 -9.69 -19.39 9.20
CA GLU A 51 -10.51 -18.39 8.53
C GLU A 51 -9.66 -17.33 7.84
N LEU A 52 -9.96 -17.05 6.57
CA LEU A 52 -9.26 -16.04 5.78
C LEU A 52 -10.22 -15.32 4.84
N CYS A 53 -10.14 -13.99 4.83
CA CYS A 53 -10.67 -13.12 3.80
C CYS A 53 -9.49 -12.45 3.06
N SER A 54 -9.25 -12.80 1.80
CA SER A 54 -8.20 -12.19 0.96
C SER A 54 -8.80 -11.16 0.01
N PHE A 55 -8.26 -9.94 0.00
CA PHE A 55 -8.78 -8.82 -0.76
C PHE A 55 -7.90 -8.49 -1.97
N HIS A 56 -8.53 -8.24 -3.12
CA HIS A 56 -7.86 -7.76 -4.32
C HIS A 56 -8.68 -6.68 -5.04
N SER A 57 -8.01 -5.86 -5.85
CA SER A 57 -8.64 -4.71 -6.51
C SER A 57 -7.94 -4.35 -7.82
N CYS A 58 -8.73 -3.89 -8.80
CA CYS A 58 -8.22 -3.32 -10.05
C CYS A 58 -7.63 -1.91 -9.87
N SER A 59 -7.78 -1.31 -8.69
CA SER A 59 -7.41 0.10 -8.47
C SER A 59 -5.90 0.34 -8.38
N LYS A 60 -5.12 -0.71 -8.11
CA LYS A 60 -3.68 -0.65 -7.83
C LYS A 60 -2.95 -1.51 -8.88
N GLY A 61 -1.65 -1.76 -8.71
CA GLY A 61 -0.90 -2.52 -9.70
C GLY A 61 -0.42 -1.68 -10.87
N TYR A 62 0.03 -2.36 -11.92
CA TYR A 62 0.28 -1.77 -13.23
C TYR A 62 -1.02 -1.44 -13.98
N MET A 63 -2.15 -1.99 -13.53
CA MET A 63 -3.48 -1.74 -14.10
C MET A 63 -4.02 -0.36 -13.69
N GLY A 64 -4.03 -0.06 -12.39
CA GLY A 64 -4.27 1.32 -11.92
C GLY A 64 -5.67 1.89 -12.16
N GLU A 65 -6.69 1.05 -12.36
CA GLU A 65 -8.04 1.43 -12.78
C GLU A 65 -8.94 1.89 -11.62
N CYS A 66 -8.46 2.86 -10.83
CA CYS A 66 -9.08 3.23 -9.57
C CYS A 66 -10.49 3.82 -9.72
N GLY A 67 -10.82 4.45 -10.85
CA GLY A 67 -12.15 5.01 -11.14
C GLY A 67 -13.22 3.97 -11.43
N LEU A 68 -12.85 2.76 -11.89
CA LEU A 68 -13.80 1.69 -12.23
C LEU A 68 -14.40 1.00 -10.99
N ARG A 69 -13.78 1.19 -9.82
CA ARG A 69 -14.23 0.66 -8.52
C ARG A 69 -14.44 -0.87 -8.51
N GLY A 70 -13.53 -1.62 -9.16
CA GLY A 70 -13.53 -3.09 -9.15
C GLY A 70 -12.66 -3.69 -8.03
N GLY A 71 -13.14 -4.80 -7.46
CA GLY A 71 -12.42 -5.61 -6.49
C GLY A 71 -13.20 -6.86 -6.09
N TYR A 72 -12.54 -7.80 -5.44
CA TYR A 72 -13.16 -8.98 -4.84
C TYR A 72 -12.59 -9.27 -3.46
N VAL A 73 -13.32 -10.07 -2.70
CA VAL A 73 -12.82 -10.77 -1.51
C VAL A 73 -13.03 -12.27 -1.69
N GLU A 74 -11.98 -13.06 -1.51
CA GLU A 74 -12.11 -14.50 -1.38
C GLU A 74 -12.25 -14.85 0.10
N VAL A 75 -13.33 -15.52 0.48
CA VAL A 75 -13.63 -15.92 1.85
C VAL A 75 -13.52 -17.44 1.96
N ILE A 76 -12.64 -17.94 2.82
CA ILE A 76 -12.44 -19.38 3.05
C ILE A 76 -12.54 -19.72 4.53
N ASN A 77 -13.07 -20.92 4.81
CA ASN A 77 -13.18 -21.54 6.14
C ASN A 77 -13.95 -20.74 7.20
N VAL A 78 -14.57 -19.60 6.83
CA VAL A 78 -15.41 -18.80 7.72
C VAL A 78 -16.67 -19.57 8.08
N GLU A 79 -17.10 -19.46 9.34
CA GLU A 79 -18.34 -20.06 9.81
C GLU A 79 -19.55 -19.65 8.95
N GLN A 80 -20.43 -20.63 8.65
CA GLN A 80 -21.57 -20.43 7.77
C GLN A 80 -22.50 -19.30 8.23
N GLU A 81 -22.72 -19.13 9.54
CA GLU A 81 -23.55 -18.06 10.08
C GLU A 81 -22.94 -16.67 9.80
N VAL A 82 -21.62 -16.53 9.96
CA VAL A 82 -20.90 -15.29 9.65
C VAL A 82 -20.97 -14.99 8.14
N PHE A 83 -20.80 -16.01 7.29
CA PHE A 83 -20.92 -15.85 5.85
C PHE A 83 -22.35 -15.43 5.42
N ASN A 84 -23.38 -16.00 6.05
CA ASN A 84 -24.77 -15.60 5.80
C ASN A 84 -25.02 -14.13 6.16
N HIS A 85 -24.44 -13.65 7.27
CA HIS A 85 -24.52 -12.22 7.64
C HIS A 85 -23.79 -11.32 6.63
N LEU A 86 -22.63 -11.75 6.12
CA LEU A 86 -21.92 -11.04 5.04
C LEU A 86 -22.80 -10.94 3.78
N GLN A 87 -23.42 -12.04 3.34
CA GLN A 87 -24.33 -12.06 2.19
C GLN A 87 -25.58 -11.19 2.39
N LYS A 88 -26.15 -11.19 3.59
CA LYS A 88 -27.28 -10.32 3.93
C LYS A 88 -26.89 -8.84 3.82
N MET A 89 -25.72 -8.48 4.32
CA MET A 89 -25.21 -7.10 4.25
C MET A 89 -24.89 -6.68 2.80
N THR A 90 -24.33 -7.56 1.98
CA THR A 90 -23.98 -7.22 0.59
C THR A 90 -25.20 -7.18 -0.32
N SER A 91 -26.18 -8.06 -0.14
CA SER A 91 -27.41 -8.07 -0.94
C SER A 91 -28.27 -6.82 -0.76
N ALA A 92 -28.21 -6.17 0.42
CA ALA A 92 -28.84 -4.88 0.65
C ALA A 92 -28.32 -3.76 -0.28
N LYS A 93 -27.16 -3.95 -0.93
CA LYS A 93 -26.56 -3.02 -1.91
C LYS A 93 -26.82 -3.43 -3.37
N LEU A 94 -27.68 -4.42 -3.62
CA LEU A 94 -27.93 -5.05 -4.92
C LEU A 94 -26.70 -5.79 -5.48
N CYS A 95 -25.79 -5.07 -6.13
CA CYS A 95 -24.55 -5.60 -6.68
C CYS A 95 -23.51 -4.48 -6.91
N SER A 96 -22.25 -4.85 -7.14
CA SER A 96 -21.22 -3.91 -7.61
C SER A 96 -21.45 -3.53 -9.07
N THR A 97 -20.84 -2.43 -9.52
CA THR A 97 -20.98 -1.96 -10.91
C THR A 97 -20.50 -3.03 -11.90
N ILE A 98 -21.24 -3.23 -12.99
CA ILE A 98 -20.85 -4.19 -14.04
C ILE A 98 -19.48 -3.82 -14.63
N LEU A 99 -19.20 -2.54 -14.82
CA LEU A 99 -17.87 -2.09 -15.28
C LEU A 99 -16.74 -2.48 -14.31
N GLY A 100 -16.97 -2.37 -13.00
CA GLY A 100 -15.99 -2.82 -12.00
C GLY A 100 -15.80 -4.33 -11.99
N GLN A 101 -16.87 -5.09 -12.24
CA GLN A 101 -16.81 -6.55 -12.40
C GLN A 101 -16.05 -6.95 -13.67
N CYS A 102 -16.33 -6.32 -14.82
CA CYS A 102 -15.60 -6.53 -16.07
C CYS A 102 -14.12 -6.19 -15.93
N ALA A 103 -13.79 -5.08 -15.27
CA ALA A 103 -12.41 -4.70 -14.99
C ALA A 103 -11.68 -5.80 -14.18
N MET A 104 -12.34 -6.34 -13.15
CA MET A 104 -11.76 -7.45 -12.38
C MET A 104 -11.61 -8.72 -13.20
N ASP A 105 -12.55 -9.04 -14.10
CA ASP A 105 -12.44 -10.21 -14.98
C ASP A 105 -11.19 -10.11 -15.88
N CYS A 106 -10.92 -8.93 -16.44
CA CYS A 106 -9.70 -8.68 -17.21
C CYS A 106 -8.42 -8.76 -16.35
N VAL A 107 -8.45 -8.23 -15.12
CA VAL A 107 -7.30 -8.26 -14.21
C VAL A 107 -6.91 -9.69 -13.86
N VAL A 108 -7.89 -10.56 -13.57
CA VAL A 108 -7.62 -11.95 -13.15
C VAL A 108 -7.42 -12.92 -14.31
N LYS A 109 -7.68 -12.48 -15.55
CA LYS A 109 -7.47 -13.25 -16.79
C LYS A 109 -6.62 -12.45 -17.78
N PRO A 110 -5.34 -12.19 -17.47
CA PRO A 110 -4.45 -11.56 -18.43
C PRO A 110 -4.22 -12.46 -19.65
N PRO A 111 -3.76 -11.90 -20.78
CA PRO A 111 -3.34 -12.70 -21.93
C PRO A 111 -2.33 -13.79 -21.55
N GLN A 112 -2.41 -14.93 -22.23
CA GLN A 112 -1.55 -16.11 -22.01
C GLN A 112 -0.52 -16.29 -23.13
N PRO A 113 0.63 -16.95 -22.87
CA PRO A 113 1.62 -17.23 -23.91
C PRO A 113 0.99 -17.90 -25.14
N GLY A 114 1.21 -17.32 -26.31
CA GLY A 114 0.62 -17.77 -27.59
C GLY A 114 -0.65 -17.04 -28.01
N GLU A 115 -1.25 -16.21 -27.15
CA GLU A 115 -2.37 -15.34 -27.52
C GLU A 115 -1.88 -14.07 -28.25
N PRO A 116 -2.69 -13.48 -29.16
CA PRO A 116 -2.25 -12.38 -30.02
C PRO A 116 -1.69 -11.15 -29.29
N SER A 117 -2.20 -10.83 -28.09
CA SER A 117 -1.81 -9.65 -27.33
C SER A 117 -0.80 -9.92 -26.21
N TYR A 118 -0.33 -11.17 -26.04
CA TYR A 118 0.50 -11.54 -24.89
C TYR A 118 1.83 -10.79 -24.84
N GLU A 119 2.57 -10.77 -25.95
CA GLU A 119 3.88 -10.11 -25.99
C GLU A 119 3.77 -8.60 -25.72
N GLN A 120 2.75 -7.95 -26.31
CA GLN A 120 2.49 -6.54 -26.07
C GLN A 120 2.09 -6.28 -24.61
N TRP A 121 1.17 -7.07 -24.05
CA TRP A 121 0.75 -6.95 -22.66
C TRP A 121 1.92 -7.12 -21.69
N LEU A 122 2.77 -8.13 -21.92
CA LEU A 122 3.94 -8.40 -21.08
C LEU A 122 4.94 -7.24 -21.15
N GLN A 123 5.18 -6.69 -22.34
CA GLN A 123 6.05 -5.53 -22.55
C GLN A 123 5.52 -4.31 -21.79
N GLU A 124 4.23 -3.99 -21.93
CA GLU A 124 3.60 -2.83 -21.27
C GLU A 124 3.58 -2.99 -19.74
N LYS A 125 3.18 -4.16 -19.23
CA LYS A 125 3.22 -4.49 -17.80
C LYS A 125 4.63 -4.30 -17.24
N THR A 126 5.62 -4.87 -17.90
CA THR A 126 7.02 -4.82 -17.46
C THR A 126 7.54 -3.38 -17.47
N ALA A 127 7.24 -2.60 -18.52
CA ALA A 127 7.63 -1.20 -18.61
C ALA A 127 7.07 -0.36 -17.45
N VAL A 128 5.80 -0.55 -17.09
CA VAL A 128 5.16 0.16 -15.97
C VAL A 128 5.82 -0.21 -14.63
N LEU A 129 6.04 -1.51 -14.38
CA LEU A 129 6.67 -1.98 -13.14
C LEU A 129 8.12 -1.49 -13.00
N ASN A 130 8.91 -1.54 -14.07
CA ASN A 130 10.28 -1.02 -14.10
C ASN A 130 10.30 0.50 -13.84
N SER A 131 9.39 1.25 -14.46
CA SER A 131 9.26 2.69 -14.21
C SER A 131 8.91 3.01 -12.75
N LEU A 132 8.06 2.20 -12.13
CA LEU A 132 7.72 2.37 -10.71
C LEU A 132 8.89 2.01 -9.79
N GLN A 133 9.62 0.93 -10.07
CA GLN A 133 10.84 0.53 -9.36
C GLN A 133 11.89 1.64 -9.41
N GLU A 134 12.13 2.22 -10.59
CA GLU A 134 13.07 3.34 -10.75
C GLU A 134 12.66 4.56 -9.93
N ARG A 135 11.38 4.93 -9.96
CA ARG A 135 10.85 6.04 -9.14
C ARG A 135 10.98 5.78 -7.64
N ALA A 136 10.71 4.54 -7.21
CA ALA A 136 10.89 4.12 -5.83
C ALA A 136 12.35 4.26 -5.38
N ARG A 137 13.31 3.82 -6.21
CA ARG A 137 14.75 3.96 -5.94
C ARG A 137 15.18 5.42 -5.88
N THR A 138 14.73 6.24 -6.83
CA THR A 138 15.04 7.67 -6.88
C THR A 138 14.54 8.39 -5.63
N ILE A 139 13.31 8.14 -5.20
CA ILE A 139 12.75 8.76 -3.99
C ILE A 139 13.47 8.29 -2.73
N TYR A 140 13.79 7.00 -2.63
CA TYR A 140 14.59 6.47 -1.53
C TYR A 140 15.96 7.18 -1.44
N ASN A 141 16.67 7.33 -2.56
CA ASN A 141 17.98 8.00 -2.60
C ASN A 141 17.85 9.50 -2.28
N ALA A 142 16.83 10.17 -2.81
CA ALA A 142 16.59 11.58 -2.56
C ALA A 142 16.30 11.87 -1.09
N TYR A 143 15.44 11.08 -0.45
CA TYR A 143 15.16 11.29 0.98
C TYR A 143 16.36 11.00 1.87
N ASN A 144 17.10 9.94 1.61
CA ASN A 144 18.27 9.60 2.42
C ASN A 144 19.49 10.50 2.15
N SER A 145 19.45 11.38 1.13
CA SER A 145 20.46 12.43 0.96
C SER A 145 20.12 13.74 1.67
N MET A 146 18.89 13.88 2.20
CA MET A 146 18.44 15.05 2.93
C MET A 146 18.77 14.93 4.42
N ASP A 147 19.34 15.99 5.00
CA ASP A 147 19.60 16.00 6.44
C ASP A 147 18.29 15.95 7.23
N GLY A 148 18.27 15.15 8.29
CA GLY A 148 17.10 14.96 9.13
C GLY A 148 15.97 14.12 8.53
N ILE A 149 16.15 13.49 7.36
CA ILE A 149 15.19 12.55 6.78
C ILE A 149 15.83 11.15 6.64
N GLU A 150 15.09 10.13 7.05
CA GLU A 150 15.47 8.72 6.90
C GLU A 150 14.33 7.98 6.20
N CYS A 151 14.60 7.26 5.12
CA CYS A 151 13.58 6.52 4.39
C CYS A 151 13.99 5.06 4.23
N ASN A 152 13.09 4.13 4.55
CA ASN A 152 13.29 2.71 4.26
C ASN A 152 13.19 2.44 2.74
N PRO A 153 13.87 1.40 2.23
CA PRO A 153 13.68 0.97 0.85
C PRO A 153 12.21 0.61 0.56
N VAL A 154 11.72 1.03 -0.60
CA VAL A 154 10.35 0.73 -1.04
C VAL A 154 10.38 -0.56 -1.85
N HIS A 155 10.09 -1.68 -1.20
CA HIS A 155 10.12 -3.01 -1.82
C HIS A 155 8.90 -3.31 -2.71
N GLY A 156 7.84 -2.52 -2.60
CA GLY A 156 6.60 -2.71 -3.34
C GLY A 156 5.56 -1.63 -3.03
N ALA A 157 4.31 -1.87 -3.46
CA ALA A 157 3.21 -0.91 -3.39
C ALA A 157 3.49 0.39 -4.15
N MET A 158 3.08 1.56 -3.66
CA MET A 158 3.25 2.85 -4.37
C MET A 158 3.70 4.01 -3.46
N TYR A 159 4.15 3.70 -2.24
CA TYR A 159 4.37 4.71 -1.20
C TYR A 159 5.73 4.58 -0.54
N ALA A 160 6.37 5.72 -0.30
CA ALA A 160 7.42 5.85 0.70
C ALA A 160 6.83 6.38 2.01
N PHE A 161 7.45 6.03 3.14
CA PHE A 161 7.08 6.51 4.46
C PHE A 161 8.30 7.02 5.24
N PRO A 162 8.95 8.09 4.75
CA PRO A 162 10.12 8.68 5.40
C PRO A 162 9.82 9.16 6.81
N ARG A 163 10.82 9.00 7.69
CA ARG A 163 10.87 9.56 9.03
C ARG A 163 11.56 10.91 8.99
N ILE A 164 10.99 11.88 9.69
CA ILE A 164 11.58 13.21 9.91
C ILE A 164 12.14 13.26 11.33
N LYS A 165 13.39 13.69 11.46
CA LYS A 165 13.99 14.10 12.72
C LYS A 165 13.52 15.52 13.04
N MET A 166 12.32 15.62 13.62
CA MET A 166 11.68 16.89 13.91
C MET A 166 12.45 17.70 14.97
N PRO A 167 12.83 18.96 14.70
CA PRO A 167 13.43 19.83 15.70
C PRO A 167 12.46 20.14 16.85
N GLN A 168 12.97 20.29 18.08
CA GLN A 168 12.14 20.59 19.25
C GLN A 168 11.33 21.88 19.07
N LYS A 169 11.91 22.91 18.44
CA LYS A 169 11.22 24.16 18.11
C LYS A 169 9.97 23.94 17.24
N ALA A 170 10.06 23.06 16.25
CA ALA A 170 8.93 22.73 15.37
C ALA A 170 7.85 21.94 16.13
N ILE A 171 8.26 21.02 17.02
CA ILE A 171 7.33 20.29 17.90
C ILE A 171 6.59 21.25 18.83
N ASP A 172 7.31 22.18 19.46
CA ASP A 172 6.72 23.14 20.39
C ASP A 172 5.82 24.14 19.65
N LYS A 173 6.20 24.54 18.44
CA LYS A 173 5.36 25.38 17.58
C LYS A 173 4.06 24.66 17.22
N ALA A 174 4.12 23.41 16.78
CA ALA A 174 2.95 22.60 16.48
C ALA A 174 2.03 22.46 17.71
N LYS A 175 2.61 22.18 18.88
CA LYS A 175 1.86 22.15 20.16
C LYS A 175 1.17 23.48 20.48
N SER A 176 1.84 24.62 20.26
CA SER A 176 1.24 25.94 20.48
C SER A 176 0.03 26.22 19.58
N LEU A 177 -0.05 25.53 18.44
CA LEU A 177 -1.17 25.58 17.48
C LEU A 177 -2.18 24.45 17.69
N ASN A 178 -2.02 23.63 18.73
CA ASN A 178 -2.82 22.42 18.97
C ASN A 178 -2.82 21.46 17.77
N GLN A 179 -1.65 21.26 17.17
CA GLN A 179 -1.42 20.39 16.01
C GLN A 179 -0.38 19.32 16.31
N GLU A 180 -0.51 18.16 15.66
CA GLU A 180 0.57 17.18 15.56
C GLU A 180 1.74 17.74 14.76
N ALA A 181 2.98 17.40 15.15
CA ALA A 181 4.16 18.02 14.56
C ALA A 181 4.37 17.66 13.07
N ASP A 182 3.98 16.46 12.67
CA ASP A 182 4.02 16.05 11.26
C ASP A 182 2.90 16.68 10.42
N PHE A 183 1.72 16.93 11.00
CA PHE A 183 0.67 17.72 10.37
C PHE A 183 1.14 19.16 10.15
N PHE A 184 1.74 19.78 11.16
CA PHE A 184 2.35 21.10 11.02
C PHE A 184 3.39 21.11 9.89
N TYR A 185 4.30 20.13 9.86
CA TYR A 185 5.27 19.99 8.77
C TYR A 185 4.60 19.82 7.39
N ALA A 186 3.58 18.97 7.28
CA ALA A 186 2.87 18.74 6.01
C ALA A 186 2.16 20.00 5.50
N MET A 187 1.54 20.77 6.40
CA MET A 187 0.91 22.06 6.06
C MET A 187 1.95 23.08 5.62
N GLN A 188 3.06 23.18 6.34
CA GLN A 188 4.15 24.08 5.99
C GLN A 188 4.78 23.71 4.64
N LEU A 189 4.97 22.42 4.36
CA LEU A 189 5.42 21.94 3.06
C LEU A 189 4.43 22.35 1.95
N LEU A 190 3.14 22.16 2.17
CA LEU A 190 2.10 22.53 1.22
C LEU A 190 2.07 24.04 0.95
N GLU A 191 2.04 24.86 1.99
CA GLU A 191 1.91 26.32 1.88
C GLU A 191 3.09 26.96 1.16
N ASN A 192 4.30 26.41 1.30
CA ASN A 192 5.51 27.01 0.77
C ASN A 192 6.03 26.39 -0.53
N SER A 193 5.63 25.15 -0.85
CA SER A 193 6.10 24.47 -2.06
C SER A 193 4.98 23.96 -2.98
N GLY A 194 3.73 23.98 -2.52
CA GLY A 194 2.61 23.35 -3.20
C GLY A 194 2.60 21.82 -3.12
N ILE A 195 3.58 21.20 -2.45
CA ILE A 195 3.66 19.75 -2.33
C ILE A 195 2.74 19.28 -1.20
N CYS A 196 1.68 18.56 -1.58
CA CYS A 196 0.75 17.95 -0.64
C CYS A 196 1.21 16.53 -0.27
N VAL A 197 1.48 16.31 1.01
CA VAL A 197 1.79 14.99 1.59
C VAL A 197 0.77 14.64 2.67
N VAL A 198 0.65 13.35 2.98
CA VAL A 198 -0.21 12.92 4.10
C VAL A 198 0.65 12.74 5.35
N PRO A 199 0.35 13.41 6.47
CA PRO A 199 1.15 13.29 7.70
C PRO A 199 1.04 11.90 8.34
N GLY A 200 2.11 11.49 9.02
CA GLY A 200 2.25 10.18 9.67
C GLY A 200 1.20 9.91 10.75
N SER A 201 0.76 10.95 11.45
CA SER A 201 -0.29 10.94 12.47
C SER A 201 -1.61 10.35 11.97
N GLY A 202 -1.90 10.46 10.65
CA GLY A 202 -3.07 9.83 10.04
C GLY A 202 -3.00 8.30 9.89
N PHE A 203 -1.82 7.69 10.05
CA PHE A 203 -1.59 6.25 9.88
C PHE A 203 -1.34 5.50 11.20
N GLY A 204 -1.16 6.24 12.29
CA GLY A 204 -0.54 5.71 13.50
C GLY A 204 0.97 5.55 13.31
N GLN A 205 1.74 5.94 14.33
CA GLN A 205 3.19 5.86 14.33
C GLN A 205 3.71 5.69 15.75
N LYS A 206 4.97 5.28 15.90
CA LYS A 206 5.60 5.13 17.21
C LYS A 206 5.61 6.50 17.93
N PRO A 207 5.25 6.57 19.23
CA PRO A 207 5.36 7.82 19.98
C PRO A 207 6.78 8.42 19.89
N GLY A 208 6.85 9.73 19.62
CA GLY A 208 8.12 10.46 19.46
C GLY A 208 8.79 10.29 18.10
N THR A 209 8.13 9.65 17.13
CA THR A 209 8.57 9.65 15.72
C THR A 209 7.54 10.37 14.86
N TYR A 210 8.01 10.92 13.74
CA TYR A 210 7.23 11.77 12.84
C TYR A 210 7.50 11.32 11.42
N HIS A 211 6.46 11.18 10.62
CA HIS A 211 6.58 10.69 9.25
C HIS A 211 5.65 11.45 8.33
N PHE A 212 5.79 11.22 7.04
CA PHE A 212 4.79 11.56 6.04
C PHE A 212 4.78 10.50 4.95
N ARG A 213 3.67 10.40 4.23
CA ARG A 213 3.52 9.50 3.08
C ARG A 213 3.50 10.31 1.79
N LEU A 214 4.36 9.94 0.85
CA LEU A 214 4.33 10.45 -0.53
C LEU A 214 4.12 9.28 -1.51
N ILE A 215 3.37 9.57 -2.57
CA ILE A 215 3.14 8.65 -3.69
C ILE A 215 4.29 8.81 -4.69
N HIS A 216 5.01 7.72 -5.00
CA HIS A 216 6.11 7.76 -5.98
C HIS A 216 5.63 7.59 -7.43
N SER A 217 4.33 7.38 -7.69
CA SER A 217 3.79 7.37 -9.06
C SER A 217 3.76 8.76 -9.71
N PHE A 218 3.83 9.84 -8.94
CA PHE A 218 3.87 11.20 -9.47
C PHE A 218 5.27 11.80 -9.21
N MET A 219 6.06 11.94 -10.27
CA MET A 219 7.37 12.58 -10.20
C MET A 219 7.21 14.09 -10.03
N PHE A 220 7.38 14.59 -8.80
CA PHE A 220 7.68 15.99 -8.55
C PHE A 220 9.21 16.13 -8.39
N TYR A 221 9.93 16.14 -9.52
CA TYR A 221 11.41 16.10 -9.52
C TYR A 221 12.10 17.34 -8.95
N THR A 222 11.39 18.44 -8.67
CA THR A 222 12.05 19.75 -8.67
C THR A 222 12.09 20.48 -7.32
N PHE A 223 11.41 20.04 -6.26
CA PHE A 223 11.19 20.94 -5.10
C PHE A 223 11.45 20.39 -3.69
N ILE A 224 11.62 19.08 -3.48
CA ILE A 224 11.78 18.57 -2.11
C ILE A 224 13.17 18.92 -1.53
N SER A 225 14.18 19.12 -2.38
CA SER A 225 15.57 19.28 -1.94
C SER A 225 15.93 20.63 -1.32
N TYR A 226 15.09 21.67 -1.45
CA TYR A 226 15.58 23.04 -1.24
C TYR A 226 15.03 23.83 -0.06
N TYR A 227 13.86 23.51 0.48
CA TYR A 227 13.31 24.30 1.58
C TYR A 227 12.38 23.42 2.41
N PHE A 228 12.73 23.16 3.67
CA PHE A 228 11.79 23.37 4.79
C PHE A 228 12.36 23.12 6.19
N ILE A 229 13.40 22.28 6.32
CA ILE A 229 13.98 22.00 7.65
C ILE A 229 14.70 23.24 8.22
N PHE A 230 15.14 24.19 7.37
CA PHE A 230 15.92 25.37 7.78
C PHE A 230 15.10 26.61 8.15
N SER A 231 13.78 26.66 7.94
CA SER A 231 12.99 27.83 8.31
C SER A 231 12.63 27.89 9.81
N PHE A 232 12.96 26.84 10.57
CA PHE A 232 12.67 26.75 12.01
C PHE A 232 13.86 26.33 12.89
N THR A 233 15.08 26.27 12.34
CA THR A 233 16.33 26.26 13.13
C THR A 233 16.60 27.66 13.67
#